data_AF-A0A4S8ELP5-F1
#
_entry.id   AF-A0A4S8ELP5-F1
#
_cell.length_a   1.000
_cell.length_b   1.000
_cell.length_c   1.000
_cell.angle_alpha   90.00
_cell.angle_beta   90.00
_cell.angle_gamma   90.00
#
_symmetry.space_group_name_H-M   'P 1'
#
loop_
_entity.id
_entity.type
_entity.pdbx_description
1 polymer ?
#
loop_
_entity_poly.entity_id
_entity_poly.type
_entity_poly.pdbx_seq_one_letter_code
_entity_poly.pdbx_strand_id
1 'polypeptide(L)'
;MKSIAAKLLAVLPWNKRASLPAPAAAIQQSKPEETAGTESAPAVAIAGSRNGWLRVLTAHELLQVVHGQRVIDKIYTQSRLSETVFARDFVPAIHAYCEFVQLAPASEAHHHAHVGGLLSHTLEMVLAAMTWRNGHLLPEGEVIEVIDAQRDHWTYVVFFAALLHDVAKPMTDLRISWRSKNMDAPLRWAPVAGSLTQVTQGRPESHRYPWRLNL
;
A
#
# COMPACT_ATOMS: atom_id res chain seq x y z
N MET A 1 -6.11 -25.70 19.71
CA MET A 1 -5.91 -25.67 18.25
C MET A 1 -5.13 -24.40 17.92
N LYS A 2 -3.86 -24.53 17.53
CA LYS A 2 -2.92 -23.41 17.37
C LYS A 2 -2.67 -23.19 15.87
N SER A 3 -2.88 -21.96 15.41
CA SER A 3 -2.87 -21.52 14.01
C SER A 3 -1.54 -21.76 13.31
N ILE A 4 -1.62 -22.22 12.06
CA ILE A 4 -0.52 -22.62 11.17
C ILE A 4 0.37 -21.43 10.75
N ALA A 5 -0.03 -20.18 11.05
CA ALA A 5 0.72 -18.97 10.73
C ALA A 5 2.00 -18.74 11.57
N ALA A 6 2.22 -19.49 12.66
CA ALA A 6 3.36 -19.30 13.56
C ALA A 6 4.59 -20.19 13.26
N LYS A 7 4.56 -21.02 12.21
CA LYS A 7 5.61 -22.05 11.95
C LYS A 7 6.61 -21.73 10.83
N LEU A 8 6.54 -20.56 10.19
CA LEU A 8 7.43 -20.23 9.05
C LEU A 8 8.53 -19.19 9.36
N LEU A 9 8.75 -18.81 10.63
CA LEU A 9 9.75 -17.80 11.01
C LEU A 9 10.81 -18.28 12.02
N ALA A 10 10.99 -19.60 12.17
CA ALA A 10 11.93 -20.15 13.15
C ALA A 10 12.89 -21.17 12.56
N VAL A 11 13.84 -20.74 11.72
CA VAL A 11 15.05 -21.52 11.42
C VAL A 11 16.28 -20.58 11.31
N LEU A 12 17.05 -20.61 12.40
CA LEU A 12 18.49 -20.31 12.60
C LEU A 12 18.88 -19.03 13.36
N PRO A 13 19.34 -19.19 14.62
CA PRO A 13 19.97 -18.14 15.40
C PRO A 13 21.50 -18.16 15.18
N TRP A 14 22.06 -17.14 14.55
CA TRP A 14 23.51 -16.95 14.51
C TRP A 14 23.95 -16.02 15.62
N ASN A 15 24.21 -16.58 16.81
CA ASN A 15 25.01 -15.87 17.81
C ASN A 15 25.76 -16.85 18.72
N LYS A 16 27.02 -17.17 18.35
CA LYS A 16 28.07 -17.53 19.31
C LYS A 16 29.41 -16.99 18.81
N ARG A 17 30.00 -16.11 19.62
CA ARG A 17 31.40 -15.67 19.53
C ARG A 17 32.31 -16.90 19.64
N ALA A 18 33.20 -17.07 18.67
CA ALA A 18 34.40 -17.89 18.80
C ALA A 18 35.60 -16.98 18.57
N SER A 19 36.37 -16.74 19.63
CA SER A 19 37.65 -16.03 19.60
C SER A 19 38.75 -16.95 19.06
N LEU A 20 39.49 -16.49 18.06
CA LEU A 20 40.74 -17.10 17.59
C LEU A 20 41.86 -16.04 17.57
N PRO A 21 43.13 -16.44 17.79
CA PRO A 21 44.22 -15.52 18.11
C PRO A 21 44.83 -14.85 16.88
N ALA A 22 45.42 -13.68 17.09
CA ALA A 22 46.12 -12.88 16.08
C ALA A 22 47.49 -13.48 15.69
N PRO A 23 47.96 -13.17 14.48
CA PRO A 23 49.34 -12.72 14.33
C PRO A 23 49.48 -11.42 13.53
N ALA A 24 50.56 -10.73 13.84
CA ALA A 24 50.93 -9.39 13.41
C ALA A 24 51.42 -9.32 11.95
N ALA A 25 51.06 -8.23 11.26
CA ALA A 25 51.95 -7.42 10.41
C ALA A 25 51.16 -6.21 9.90
N ALA A 26 51.65 -5.00 10.21
CA ALA A 26 51.05 -3.74 9.81
C ALA A 26 51.21 -3.50 8.30
N ILE A 27 50.09 -3.33 7.60
CA ILE A 27 50.03 -2.73 6.27
C ILE A 27 49.18 -1.48 6.40
N GLN A 28 49.78 -0.32 6.13
CA GLN A 28 49.10 0.98 6.12
C GLN A 28 47.97 0.97 5.09
N GLN A 29 46.73 1.00 5.58
CA GLN A 29 45.54 1.17 4.74
C GLN A 29 45.37 2.66 4.44
N SER A 30 45.44 3.01 3.16
CA SER A 30 44.94 4.28 2.64
C SER A 30 43.42 4.36 2.84
N LYS A 31 42.98 5.52 3.32
CA LYS A 31 41.58 5.92 3.55
C LYS A 31 40.70 5.56 2.33
N PRO A 32 39.67 4.71 2.48
CA PRO A 32 38.64 4.58 1.46
C PRO A 32 37.85 5.89 1.39
N GLU A 33 37.76 6.43 0.18
CA GLU A 33 36.86 7.51 -0.18
C GLU A 33 35.44 7.17 0.29
N GLU A 34 34.90 8.08 1.08
CA GLU A 34 33.55 8.07 1.61
C GLU A 34 32.58 8.20 0.43
N THR A 35 32.14 7.06 -0.10
CA THR A 35 31.13 7.01 -1.15
C THR A 35 29.85 7.66 -0.64
N ALA A 36 29.45 8.69 -1.38
CA ALA A 36 28.25 9.49 -1.22
C ALA A 36 27.07 8.72 -0.63
N GLY A 37 26.47 9.32 0.41
CA GLY A 37 25.29 8.81 1.08
C GLY A 37 24.19 8.49 0.09
N THR A 38 23.52 7.37 0.34
CA THR A 38 22.19 7.11 -0.19
C THR A 38 21.30 8.25 0.30
N GLU A 39 21.07 9.27 -0.54
CA GLU A 39 20.02 10.27 -0.30
C GLU A 39 18.69 9.52 -0.23
N SER A 40 18.26 9.21 0.99
CA SER A 40 16.90 8.78 1.27
C SER A 40 15.96 9.84 0.70
N ALA A 41 15.06 9.43 -0.19
CA ALA A 41 14.03 10.32 -0.74
C ALA A 41 13.36 11.13 0.39
N PRO A 42 13.02 12.41 0.16
CA PRO A 42 12.50 13.27 1.21
C PRO A 42 11.25 12.66 1.84
N ALA A 43 11.21 12.65 3.17
CA ALA A 43 10.09 12.09 3.92
C ALA A 43 8.78 12.82 3.58
N VAL A 44 7.73 12.05 3.25
CA VAL A 44 6.41 12.60 2.93
C VAL A 44 5.81 13.30 4.15
N ALA A 45 5.50 14.60 4.01
CA ALA A 45 4.83 15.36 5.07
C ALA A 45 3.35 14.94 5.17
N ILE A 46 3.00 14.18 6.22
CA ILE A 46 1.65 13.67 6.48
C ILE A 46 0.79 14.69 7.26
N ALA A 47 1.40 15.46 8.17
CA ALA A 47 0.67 16.36 9.05
C ALA A 47 0.00 17.51 8.27
N GLY A 48 -1.26 17.77 8.59
CA GLY A 48 -2.04 18.88 8.05
C GLY A 48 -1.78 20.21 8.77
N SER A 49 -2.53 21.24 8.40
CA SER A 49 -2.35 22.60 8.92
C SER A 49 -2.77 22.80 10.40
N ARG A 50 -3.26 21.76 11.07
CA ARG A 50 -3.74 21.78 12.47
C ARG A 50 -3.46 20.41 13.10
N ASN A 51 -3.22 20.39 14.42
CA ASN A 51 -3.06 19.15 15.17
C ASN A 51 -4.29 18.24 15.00
N GLY A 52 -4.03 16.95 14.77
CA GLY A 52 -5.08 15.94 14.52
C GLY A 52 -5.68 15.97 13.12
N TRP A 53 -5.13 16.78 12.21
CA TRP A 53 -5.51 16.78 10.80
C TRP A 53 -4.36 16.26 9.93
N LEU A 54 -4.71 15.54 8.86
CA LEU A 54 -3.80 14.92 7.90
C LEU A 54 -3.91 15.63 6.56
N ARG A 55 -2.81 15.80 5.85
CA ARG A 55 -2.83 16.32 4.48
C ARG A 55 -3.48 15.29 3.54
N VAL A 56 -4.22 15.75 2.53
CA VAL A 56 -4.62 14.88 1.41
C VAL A 56 -3.37 14.56 0.60
N LEU A 57 -3.08 13.28 0.45
CA LEU A 57 -1.89 12.77 -0.22
C LEU A 57 -2.26 12.22 -1.60
N THR A 58 -1.33 12.36 -2.54
CA THR A 58 -1.40 11.70 -3.85
C THR A 58 -1.17 10.20 -3.72
N ALA A 59 -1.59 9.40 -4.71
CA ALA A 59 -1.31 7.96 -4.73
C ALA A 59 0.18 7.62 -4.51
N HIS A 60 1.09 8.37 -5.14
CA HIS A 60 2.54 8.16 -5.01
C HIS A 60 3.03 8.40 -3.58
N GLU A 61 2.58 9.50 -2.95
CA GLU A 61 2.92 9.80 -1.56
C GLU A 61 2.35 8.76 -0.60
N LEU A 62 1.13 8.29 -0.85
CA LEU A 62 0.50 7.24 -0.03
C LEU A 62 1.28 5.93 -0.12
N LEU A 63 1.67 5.51 -1.32
CA LEU A 63 2.48 4.31 -1.55
C LEU A 63 3.87 4.43 -0.92
N GLN A 64 4.46 5.63 -0.89
CA GLN A 64 5.70 5.87 -0.16
C GLN A 64 5.51 5.72 1.36
N VAL A 65 4.43 6.30 1.91
CA VAL A 65 4.12 6.24 3.35
C VAL A 65 3.89 4.79 3.82
N VAL A 66 3.20 3.96 3.03
CA VAL A 66 2.95 2.56 3.38
C VAL A 66 4.04 1.60 2.87
N HIS A 67 5.11 2.10 2.26
CA HIS A 67 6.16 1.31 1.62
C HIS A 67 5.62 0.28 0.59
N GLY A 68 4.56 0.65 -0.13
CA GLY A 68 3.77 -0.24 -0.99
C GLY A 68 4.43 -0.66 -2.30
N GLN A 69 5.50 0.02 -2.73
CA GLN A 69 6.14 -0.24 -4.04
C GLN A 69 6.56 -1.70 -4.19
N ARG A 70 7.20 -2.27 -3.17
CA ARG A 70 7.64 -3.67 -3.19
C ARG A 70 6.47 -4.66 -3.32
N VAL A 71 5.30 -4.31 -2.80
CA VAL A 71 4.08 -5.12 -2.92
C VAL A 71 3.52 -4.99 -4.33
N ILE A 72 3.50 -3.78 -4.91
CA ILE A 72 3.07 -3.54 -6.30
C ILE A 72 3.95 -4.32 -7.29
N ASP A 73 5.27 -4.31 -7.12
CA ASP A 73 6.18 -5.06 -8.02
C ASP A 73 5.90 -6.57 -7.98
N LYS A 74 5.54 -7.08 -6.80
CA LYS A 74 5.12 -8.48 -6.64
C LYS A 74 3.74 -8.72 -7.25
N ILE A 75 2.77 -7.81 -7.08
CA ILE A 75 1.45 -7.91 -7.71
C ILE A 75 1.62 -7.96 -9.23
N TYR A 76 2.47 -7.11 -9.81
CA TYR A 76 2.82 -7.16 -11.23
C TYR A 76 3.35 -8.53 -11.64
N THR A 77 4.38 -9.02 -10.94
CA THR A 77 4.98 -10.34 -11.20
C THR A 77 3.94 -11.47 -11.11
N GLN A 78 3.05 -11.42 -10.12
CA GLN A 78 2.02 -12.45 -9.92
C GLN A 78 0.84 -12.32 -10.90
N SER A 79 0.55 -11.13 -11.43
CA SER A 79 -0.54 -10.95 -12.39
C SER A 79 -0.32 -11.70 -13.71
N ARG A 80 0.95 -11.96 -14.08
CA ARG A 80 1.37 -12.53 -15.37
C ARG A 80 0.94 -11.72 -16.61
N LEU A 81 0.47 -10.49 -16.40
CA LEU A 81 0.13 -9.57 -17.47
C LEU A 81 1.40 -8.95 -18.08
N SER A 82 1.29 -8.44 -19.29
CA SER A 82 2.35 -7.60 -19.85
C SER A 82 2.47 -6.27 -19.08
N GLU A 83 3.66 -5.67 -19.12
CA GLU A 83 3.91 -4.36 -18.50
C GLU A 83 2.92 -3.31 -18.99
N THR A 84 2.66 -3.26 -20.30
CA THR A 84 1.72 -2.31 -20.90
C THR A 84 0.31 -2.48 -20.35
N VAL A 85 -0.17 -3.71 -20.20
CA VAL A 85 -1.52 -3.99 -19.67
C VAL A 85 -1.60 -3.65 -18.19
N PHE A 86 -0.58 -4.03 -17.41
CA PHE A 86 -0.52 -3.73 -15.99
C PHE A 86 -0.49 -2.22 -15.73
N ALA A 87 0.35 -1.49 -16.46
CA ALA A 87 0.47 -0.03 -16.36
C ALA A 87 -0.80 0.70 -16.80
N ARG A 88 -1.51 0.17 -17.81
CA ARG A 88 -2.76 0.76 -18.31
C ARG A 88 -3.93 0.53 -17.36
N ASP A 89 -4.05 -0.66 -16.78
CA ASP A 89 -5.30 -1.06 -16.11
C ASP A 89 -5.16 -1.17 -14.58
N PHE A 90 -4.09 -1.79 -14.10
CA PHE A 90 -3.96 -2.11 -12.66
C PHE A 90 -3.33 -0.96 -11.89
N VAL A 91 -2.31 -0.29 -12.44
CA VAL A 91 -1.68 0.86 -11.78
C VAL A 91 -2.68 1.99 -11.52
N PRO A 92 -3.52 2.42 -12.49
CA PRO A 92 -4.51 3.47 -12.24
C PRO A 92 -5.59 3.03 -11.25
N ALA A 93 -6.01 1.76 -11.27
CA ALA A 93 -6.96 1.23 -10.30
C ALA A 93 -6.39 1.26 -8.86
N ILE A 94 -5.13 0.85 -8.68
CA ILE A 94 -4.45 0.93 -7.38
C ILE A 94 -4.32 2.39 -6.94
N HIS A 95 -3.93 3.29 -7.82
CA HIS A 95 -3.80 4.71 -7.50
C HIS A 95 -5.14 5.34 -7.10
N ALA A 96 -6.21 5.06 -7.85
CA ALA A 96 -7.56 5.52 -7.53
C ALA A 96 -8.01 4.99 -6.16
N TYR A 97 -7.72 3.71 -5.87
CA TYR A 97 -8.01 3.12 -4.57
C TYR A 97 -7.23 3.81 -3.45
N CYS A 98 -5.92 4.01 -3.61
CA CYS A 98 -5.07 4.73 -2.66
C CYS A 98 -5.67 6.10 -2.33
N GLU A 99 -5.98 6.88 -3.36
CA GLU A 99 -6.52 8.23 -3.18
C GLU A 99 -7.91 8.24 -2.54
N PHE A 100 -8.71 7.20 -2.76
CA PHE A 100 -10.02 7.05 -2.15
C PHE A 100 -9.94 6.74 -0.66
N VAL A 101 -9.07 5.81 -0.25
CA VAL A 101 -8.94 5.40 1.16
C VAL A 101 -8.00 6.29 1.97
N GLN A 102 -7.12 7.06 1.31
CA GLN A 102 -6.09 7.88 1.94
C GLN A 102 -5.33 7.07 3.02
N LEU A 103 -5.11 7.66 4.20
CA LEU A 103 -4.48 7.00 5.35
C LEU A 103 -5.52 6.49 6.37
N ALA A 104 -6.71 6.11 5.92
CA ALA A 104 -7.74 5.58 6.79
C ALA A 104 -7.25 4.33 7.57
N PRO A 105 -7.59 4.20 8.86
CA PRO A 105 -7.35 2.96 9.60
C PRO A 105 -8.28 1.86 9.09
N ALA A 106 -7.86 0.60 9.19
CA ALA A 106 -8.70 -0.53 8.78
C ALA A 106 -9.83 -0.84 9.77
N SER A 107 -9.65 -0.49 11.05
CA SER A 107 -10.63 -0.52 12.15
C SER A 107 -10.08 0.16 13.41
N GLU A 108 -10.90 0.32 14.45
CA GLU A 108 -10.49 0.88 15.76
C GLU A 108 -9.69 -0.10 16.66
N ALA A 109 -9.68 -1.42 16.36
CA ALA A 109 -9.23 -2.45 17.32
C ALA A 109 -8.47 -3.67 16.75
N HIS A 110 -7.89 -3.62 15.55
CA HIS A 110 -7.11 -4.75 14.96
C HIS A 110 -5.65 -4.41 14.66
N HIS A 111 -4.87 -5.42 14.22
CA HIS A 111 -3.47 -5.31 13.80
C HIS A 111 -3.19 -4.21 12.73
N HIS A 112 -4.21 -3.73 12.02
CA HIS A 112 -4.14 -2.60 11.07
C HIS A 112 -4.91 -1.34 11.53
N ALA A 113 -5.05 -1.13 12.84
CA ALA A 113 -5.66 0.08 13.42
C ALA A 113 -4.75 1.32 13.36
N HIS A 114 -3.64 1.27 12.63
CA HIS A 114 -2.71 2.37 12.45
C HIS A 114 -3.05 3.19 11.18
N VAL A 115 -2.48 4.39 11.12
CA VAL A 115 -2.57 5.31 9.96
C VAL A 115 -2.12 4.59 8.68
N GLY A 116 -2.98 4.56 7.66
CA GLY A 116 -2.71 3.83 6.40
C GLY A 116 -2.98 2.33 6.44
N GLY A 117 -3.48 1.79 7.55
CA GLY A 117 -3.71 0.35 7.72
C GLY A 117 -4.67 -0.25 6.70
N LEU A 118 -5.71 0.48 6.27
CA LEU A 118 -6.66 -0.03 5.26
C LEU A 118 -5.98 -0.21 3.90
N LEU A 119 -5.12 0.72 3.51
CA LEU A 119 -4.36 0.64 2.26
C LEU A 119 -3.36 -0.52 2.31
N SER A 120 -2.54 -0.60 3.37
CA SER A 120 -1.56 -1.69 3.53
C SER A 120 -2.23 -3.06 3.49
N HIS A 121 -3.33 -3.23 4.24
CA HIS A 121 -4.10 -4.46 4.27
C HIS A 121 -4.61 -4.86 2.88
N THR A 122 -5.18 -3.90 2.14
CA THR A 122 -5.73 -4.20 0.81
C THR A 122 -4.64 -4.60 -0.17
N LEU A 123 -3.48 -3.95 -0.17
CA LEU A 123 -2.35 -4.34 -1.03
C LEU A 123 -1.85 -5.76 -0.69
N GLU A 124 -1.79 -6.11 0.59
CA GLU A 124 -1.46 -7.48 1.03
C GLU A 124 -2.51 -8.49 0.55
N MET A 125 -3.80 -8.15 0.63
CA MET A 125 -4.89 -9.02 0.15
C MET A 125 -4.86 -9.19 -1.37
N VAL A 126 -4.61 -8.13 -2.14
CA VAL A 126 -4.45 -8.21 -3.59
C VAL A 126 -3.28 -9.13 -3.96
N LEU A 127 -2.13 -8.98 -3.30
CA LEU A 127 -0.97 -9.85 -3.54
C LEU A 127 -1.28 -11.32 -3.21
N ALA A 128 -1.94 -11.58 -2.08
CA ALA A 128 -2.34 -12.92 -1.68
C ALA A 128 -3.31 -13.54 -2.70
N ALA A 129 -4.31 -12.77 -3.15
CA ALA A 129 -5.29 -13.21 -4.15
C ALA A 129 -4.65 -13.51 -5.51
N MET A 130 -3.71 -12.68 -5.98
CA MET A 130 -2.94 -12.94 -7.20
C MET A 130 -2.09 -14.20 -7.09
N THR A 131 -1.44 -14.40 -5.93
CA THR A 131 -0.66 -15.62 -5.67
C THR A 131 -1.56 -16.85 -5.68
N TRP A 132 -2.74 -16.78 -5.06
CA TRP A 132 -3.74 -17.85 -5.07
C TRP A 132 -4.23 -18.16 -6.49
N ARG A 133 -4.55 -17.14 -7.29
CA ARG A 133 -4.99 -17.27 -8.69
C ARG A 133 -3.98 -17.99 -9.58
N ASN A 134 -2.68 -17.89 -9.28
CA ASN A 134 -1.65 -18.62 -10.04
C ASN A 134 -1.62 -20.13 -9.74
N GLY A 135 -2.21 -20.57 -8.64
CA GLY A 135 -2.36 -21.97 -8.28
C GLY A 135 -3.67 -22.62 -8.74
N HIS A 136 -4.56 -21.88 -9.41
CA HIS A 136 -5.91 -22.35 -9.77
C HIS A 136 -6.17 -22.21 -11.28
N LEU A 137 -6.85 -23.20 -11.83
CA LEU A 137 -7.38 -23.16 -13.20
C LEU A 137 -8.80 -22.59 -13.13
N LEU A 138 -8.97 -21.37 -13.65
CA LEU A 138 -10.23 -20.65 -13.65
C LEU A 138 -10.70 -20.42 -15.09
N PRO A 139 -12.00 -20.57 -15.38
CA PRO A 139 -13.06 -21.01 -14.47
C PRO A 139 -12.96 -22.50 -14.10
N GLU A 140 -13.38 -22.87 -12.89
CA GLU A 140 -13.33 -24.26 -12.44
C GLU A 140 -14.34 -25.13 -13.21
N GLY A 141 -13.93 -26.34 -13.58
CA GLY A 141 -14.80 -27.32 -14.24
C GLY A 141 -14.99 -27.15 -15.76
N GLU A 142 -14.39 -26.12 -16.35
CA GLU A 142 -14.41 -25.91 -17.81
C GLU A 142 -13.30 -26.68 -18.54
N VAL A 143 -13.42 -26.76 -19.86
CA VAL A 143 -12.39 -27.32 -20.74
C VAL A 143 -11.17 -26.39 -20.84
N ILE A 144 -9.99 -26.97 -21.12
CA ILE A 144 -8.69 -26.28 -21.06
C ILE A 144 -8.65 -25.12 -22.06
N GLU A 145 -9.26 -25.26 -23.23
CA GLU A 145 -9.33 -24.23 -24.26
C GLU A 145 -10.07 -22.98 -23.76
N VAL A 146 -11.14 -23.17 -22.98
CA VAL A 146 -11.92 -22.09 -22.38
C VAL A 146 -11.13 -21.45 -21.22
N ILE A 147 -10.49 -22.27 -20.39
CA ILE A 147 -9.63 -21.81 -19.29
C ILE A 147 -8.49 -20.94 -19.81
N ASP A 148 -7.81 -21.36 -20.89
CA ASP A 148 -6.71 -20.61 -21.48
C ASP A 148 -7.21 -19.30 -22.13
N ALA A 149 -8.30 -19.36 -22.90
CA ALA A 149 -8.91 -18.18 -23.51
C ALA A 149 -9.40 -17.13 -22.48
N GLN A 150 -9.81 -17.57 -21.29
CA GLN A 150 -10.29 -16.69 -20.22
C GLN A 150 -9.24 -16.37 -19.16
N ARG A 151 -8.00 -16.83 -19.33
CA ARG A 151 -6.94 -16.72 -18.33
C ARG A 151 -6.80 -15.30 -17.78
N ASP A 152 -6.73 -14.30 -18.67
CA ASP A 152 -6.57 -12.90 -18.27
C ASP A 152 -7.85 -12.33 -17.66
N HIS A 153 -9.03 -12.72 -18.15
CA HIS A 153 -10.31 -12.32 -17.57
C HIS A 153 -10.39 -12.69 -16.08
N TRP A 154 -9.97 -13.90 -15.73
CA TRP A 154 -9.96 -14.35 -14.33
C TRP A 154 -8.88 -13.67 -13.49
N THR A 155 -7.76 -13.23 -14.09
CA THR A 155 -6.80 -12.35 -13.41
C THR A 155 -7.46 -11.02 -13.02
N TYR A 156 -8.23 -10.41 -13.92
CA TYR A 156 -8.94 -9.15 -13.66
C TYR A 156 -10.01 -9.32 -12.57
N VAL A 157 -10.82 -10.38 -12.67
CA VAL A 157 -11.88 -10.67 -11.69
C VAL A 157 -11.29 -10.78 -10.29
N VAL A 158 -10.24 -11.60 -10.11
CA VAL A 158 -9.62 -11.79 -8.79
C VAL A 158 -8.96 -10.50 -8.30
N PHE A 159 -8.32 -9.75 -9.19
CA PHE A 159 -7.66 -8.49 -8.84
C PHE A 159 -8.67 -7.45 -8.33
N PHE A 160 -9.73 -7.18 -9.10
CA PHE A 160 -10.72 -6.17 -8.72
C PHE A 160 -11.56 -6.61 -7.52
N ALA A 161 -11.87 -7.90 -7.39
CA ALA A 161 -12.53 -8.42 -6.20
C ALA A 161 -11.68 -8.18 -4.94
N ALA A 162 -10.38 -8.47 -5.00
CA ALA A 162 -9.47 -8.25 -3.86
C ALA A 162 -9.22 -6.77 -3.59
N LEU A 163 -9.08 -5.94 -4.63
CA LEU A 163 -8.85 -4.50 -4.48
C LEU A 163 -10.06 -3.80 -3.83
N LEU A 164 -11.27 -4.21 -4.20
CA LEU A 164 -12.50 -3.55 -3.76
C LEU A 164 -13.19 -4.21 -2.56
N HIS A 165 -12.66 -5.32 -2.03
CA HIS A 165 -13.34 -6.13 -1.01
C HIS A 165 -13.79 -5.31 0.22
N ASP A 166 -12.98 -4.33 0.64
CA ASP A 166 -13.20 -3.48 1.81
C ASP A 166 -13.40 -2.00 1.45
N VAL A 167 -13.66 -1.67 0.18
CA VAL A 167 -13.77 -0.27 -0.29
C VAL A 167 -14.93 0.49 0.36
N ALA A 168 -15.94 -0.22 0.89
CA ALA A 168 -17.08 0.41 1.55
C ALA A 168 -16.76 0.94 2.96
N LYS A 169 -15.63 0.54 3.59
CA LYS A 169 -15.29 0.93 4.96
C LYS A 169 -15.27 2.45 5.20
N PRO A 170 -14.64 3.27 4.33
CA PRO A 170 -14.70 4.73 4.49
C PRO A 170 -16.11 5.32 4.36
N MET A 171 -17.06 4.57 3.79
CA MET A 171 -18.46 4.99 3.62
C MET A 171 -19.33 4.63 4.82
N THR A 172 -19.12 3.46 5.41
CA THR A 172 -20.00 2.91 6.45
C THR A 172 -19.46 3.15 7.85
N ASP A 173 -18.14 3.07 8.03
CA ASP A 173 -17.53 2.94 9.36
C ASP A 173 -16.84 4.23 9.80
N LEU A 174 -16.50 5.11 8.84
CA LEU A 174 -15.71 6.31 9.11
C LEU A 174 -16.50 7.60 8.87
N ARG A 175 -16.29 8.58 9.76
CA ARG A 175 -16.79 9.96 9.58
C ARG A 175 -15.64 10.90 9.30
N ILE A 176 -15.30 11.02 8.02
CA ILE A 176 -14.20 11.88 7.58
C ILE A 176 -14.70 13.30 7.33
N SER A 177 -13.96 14.29 7.81
CA SER A 177 -14.19 15.70 7.48
C SER A 177 -12.94 16.32 6.89
N TRP A 178 -13.12 17.24 5.95
CA TRP A 178 -12.05 17.98 5.31
C TRP A 178 -12.32 19.48 5.42
N ARG A 179 -11.27 20.29 5.29
CA ARG A 179 -11.40 21.75 5.37
C ARG A 179 -10.51 22.45 4.37
N SER A 180 -10.87 23.69 4.03
CA SER A 180 -10.04 24.64 3.28
C SER A 180 -9.59 25.76 4.18
N LYS A 181 -8.56 26.48 3.77
CA LYS A 181 -8.13 27.74 4.40
C LYS A 181 -9.25 28.79 4.43
N ASN A 182 -10.14 28.79 3.42
CA ASN A 182 -11.22 29.77 3.26
C ASN A 182 -12.59 29.27 3.76
N MET A 183 -12.65 28.16 4.50
CA MET A 183 -13.90 27.64 5.07
C MET A 183 -13.92 27.84 6.60
N ASP A 184 -14.99 28.46 7.08
CA ASP A 184 -15.21 28.70 8.52
C ASP A 184 -15.43 27.40 9.29
N ALA A 185 -16.11 26.44 8.68
CA ALA A 185 -16.40 25.12 9.26
C ALA A 185 -15.87 23.98 8.37
N PRO A 186 -15.45 22.85 8.97
CA PRO A 186 -15.09 21.66 8.22
C PRO A 186 -16.33 21.02 7.59
N LEU A 187 -16.18 20.47 6.39
CA LEU A 187 -17.23 19.75 5.69
C LEU A 187 -17.05 18.25 5.84
N ARG A 188 -18.14 17.53 6.06
CA ARG A 188 -18.13 16.07 6.01
C ARG A 188 -17.87 15.63 4.57
N TRP A 189 -16.94 14.69 4.38
CA TRP A 189 -16.73 14.06 3.09
C TRP A 189 -17.87 13.08 2.80
N ALA A 190 -18.41 13.16 1.58
CA ALA A 190 -19.37 12.20 1.05
C ALA A 190 -18.64 11.35 0.01
N PRO A 191 -18.37 10.05 0.28
CA PRO A 191 -17.55 9.23 -0.62
C PRO A 191 -18.13 9.06 -2.02
N VAL A 192 -19.46 9.15 -2.14
CA VAL A 192 -20.16 9.12 -3.43
C VAL A 192 -19.84 10.32 -4.35
N ALA A 193 -19.26 11.40 -3.80
CA ALA A 193 -18.85 12.58 -4.55
C ALA A 193 -17.42 12.47 -5.13
N GLY A 194 -16.76 11.33 -4.97
CA GLY A 194 -15.37 11.10 -5.40
C GLY A 194 -14.36 11.10 -4.26
N SER A 195 -13.10 10.80 -4.60
CA SER A 195 -12.01 10.74 -3.62
C SER A 195 -11.73 12.10 -2.96
N LEU A 196 -11.09 12.09 -1.79
CA LEU A 196 -10.63 13.34 -1.15
C LEU A 196 -9.70 14.15 -2.06
N THR A 197 -8.90 13.47 -2.88
CA THR A 197 -8.05 14.10 -3.89
C THR A 197 -8.90 14.79 -4.96
N GLN A 198 -9.94 14.13 -5.49
CA GLN A 198 -10.82 14.72 -6.52
C GLN A 198 -11.63 15.91 -6.00
N VAL A 199 -12.20 15.83 -4.81
CA VAL A 199 -13.02 16.93 -4.26
C VAL A 199 -12.19 18.16 -3.84
N THR A 200 -10.87 17.98 -3.71
CA THR A 200 -9.91 19.07 -3.43
C THR A 200 -9.18 19.56 -4.68
N GLN A 201 -9.06 18.74 -5.72
CA GLN A 201 -8.57 19.11 -7.05
C GLN A 201 -9.59 20.01 -7.76
N GLY A 202 -9.24 21.26 -8.00
CA GLY A 202 -10.13 22.29 -8.53
C GLY A 202 -10.31 23.49 -7.59
N ARG A 203 -9.79 23.39 -6.36
CA ARG A 203 -9.64 24.54 -5.47
C ARG A 203 -8.16 24.92 -5.38
N PRO A 204 -7.80 26.22 -5.44
CA PRO A 204 -6.41 26.64 -5.33
C PRO A 204 -5.80 26.06 -4.04
N GLU A 205 -4.54 25.60 -4.11
CA GLU A 205 -3.76 25.04 -2.99
C GLU A 205 -4.22 23.65 -2.47
N SER A 206 -4.48 22.66 -3.35
CA SER A 206 -5.00 21.31 -2.99
C SER A 206 -4.25 20.57 -1.86
N HIS A 207 -2.96 20.85 -1.70
CA HIS A 207 -2.09 20.36 -0.61
C HIS A 207 -2.39 21.01 0.77
N ARG A 208 -3.24 22.03 0.82
CA ARG A 208 -3.65 22.75 2.04
C ARG A 208 -5.04 22.39 2.55
N TYR A 209 -5.65 21.34 2.01
CA TYR A 209 -6.93 20.85 2.46
C TYR A 209 -6.74 19.63 3.34
N PRO A 210 -6.49 19.80 4.64
CA PRO A 210 -6.30 18.63 5.47
C PRO A 210 -7.67 18.00 5.80
N TRP A 211 -7.65 16.71 6.11
CA TRP A 211 -8.80 15.94 6.56
C TRP A 211 -8.53 15.34 7.94
N ARG A 212 -9.59 14.97 8.65
CA ARG A 212 -9.50 14.22 9.90
C ARG A 212 -10.60 13.18 9.98
N LEU A 213 -10.34 12.12 10.73
CA LEU A 213 -11.37 11.21 11.19
C LEU A 213 -12.03 11.82 12.42
N ASN A 214 -13.36 11.82 12.46
CA ASN A 214 -14.12 12.10 13.68
C ASN A 214 -14.59 10.74 14.23
N LEU A 215 -14.13 10.39 15.43
CA LEU A 215 -14.64 9.26 16.21
C LEU A 215 -15.98 9.68 16.86
#